data_AF-A0A6A4I1Y1-F1
#
_entry.id   AF-A0A6A4I1Y1-F1
#
_cell.length_a   1.000
_cell.length_b   1.000
_cell.length_c   1.000
_cell.angle_alpha   90.00
_cell.angle_beta   90.00
_cell.angle_gamma   90.00
#
_symmetry.space_group_name_H-M   'P 1'
#
loop_
_entity.id
_entity.type
_entity.pdbx_description
1 polymer ?
#
loop_
_entity_poly.entity_id
_entity_poly.type
_entity_poly.pdbx_seq_one_letter_code
_entity_poly.pdbx_strand_id
1 'polypeptide(L)'
;MSHRCRFQARIEYSDDTEAEITIERHNDVITTTSVFRLPATPSRYTPVSSTTQRSSRNTTAGSSSATTPSVSLSPPSTPSSPSTPSLAAPTYPAGIPHPDGIVQPIRSSRNYYVVFAGSRVGIFGDWWSEARPYTEGLSSSHQRLFSRFDYALAAYRASYDRVPGSPPLALILPPGQTAASNDLEDRMSQLGVR
;
A
#
# COMPACT_ATOMS: atom_id res chain seq x y z
N MET A 1 -37.65 30.54 -1.52
CA MET A 1 -36.41 31.18 -1.03
C MET A 1 -35.29 30.18 -1.26
N SER A 2 -34.30 30.49 -2.11
CA SER A 2 -33.19 29.58 -2.37
C SER A 2 -32.13 29.75 -1.29
N HIS A 3 -31.82 28.68 -0.55
CA HIS A 3 -30.76 28.69 0.45
C HIS A 3 -29.44 28.31 -0.22
N ARG A 4 -28.49 29.23 -0.22
CA ARG A 4 -27.12 29.02 -0.71
C ARG A 4 -26.17 29.11 0.47
N CYS A 5 -25.48 28.02 0.75
CA CYS A 5 -24.47 27.97 1.82
C CYS A 5 -23.11 27.70 1.18
N ARG A 6 -22.08 28.46 1.60
CA ARG A 6 -20.70 28.27 1.15
C ARG A 6 -19.80 28.13 2.36
N PHE A 7 -18.97 27.10 2.35
CA PHE A 7 -17.90 26.85 3.31
C PHE A 7 -16.56 26.90 2.57
N GLN A 8 -15.56 27.52 3.19
CA GLN A 8 -14.23 27.62 2.63
C GLN A 8 -13.22 27.29 3.73
N ALA A 9 -12.32 26.37 3.44
CA ALA A 9 -11.22 25.97 4.31
C ALA A 9 -9.91 25.97 3.54
N ARG A 10 -8.84 26.36 4.23
CA ARG A 10 -7.46 26.28 3.72
C ARG A 10 -6.70 25.33 4.64
N ILE A 11 -6.05 24.33 4.04
CA ILE A 11 -5.27 23.30 4.73
C ILE A 11 -3.83 23.45 4.27
N GLU A 12 -2.93 23.62 5.22
CA GLU A 12 -1.49 23.68 5.01
C GLU A 12 -0.89 22.31 5.36
N TYR A 13 -0.30 21.63 4.38
CA TYR A 13 0.22 20.25 4.55
C TYR A 13 1.74 20.22 4.82
N SER A 14 2.45 21.28 4.42
CA SER A 14 3.89 21.52 4.63
C SER A 14 4.22 22.98 4.26
N ASP A 15 5.44 23.45 4.56
CA ASP A 15 5.89 24.85 4.38
C ASP A 15 5.60 25.48 3.01
N ASP A 16 5.32 24.68 1.97
CA ASP A 16 5.03 25.17 0.62
C ASP A 16 3.83 24.50 -0.07
N THR A 17 3.06 23.64 0.62
CA THR A 17 1.91 22.95 0.00
C THR A 17 0.60 23.35 0.67
N GLU A 18 -0.24 24.03 -0.10
CA GLU A 18 -1.54 24.49 0.34
C GLU A 18 -2.67 23.84 -0.47
N ALA A 19 -3.70 23.41 0.23
CA ALA A 19 -4.96 22.99 -0.37
C ALA A 19 -6.07 23.95 0.05
N GLU A 20 -6.80 24.48 -0.93
CA GLU A 20 -7.98 25.29 -0.71
C GLU A 20 -9.22 24.46 -1.05
N ILE A 21 -10.10 24.25 -0.08
CA ILE A 21 -11.33 23.48 -0.22
C ILE A 21 -12.53 24.42 -0.10
N THR A 22 -13.36 24.45 -1.13
CA THR A 22 -14.65 25.16 -1.11
C THR A 22 -15.78 24.14 -1.24
N ILE A 23 -16.74 24.19 -0.32
CA ILE A 23 -17.96 23.39 -0.36
C ILE A 23 -19.13 24.35 -0.54
N GLU A 24 -19.89 24.17 -1.61
CA GLU A 24 -21.06 24.98 -1.93
C GLU A 24 -22.30 24.11 -2.01
N ARG A 25 -23.35 24.48 -1.27
CA ARG A 25 -24.66 23.83 -1.34
C ARG A 25 -25.65 24.76 -2.04
N HIS A 26 -26.23 24.29 -3.13
CA HIS A 26 -27.26 25.01 -3.89
C HIS A 26 -28.38 24.06 -4.31
N ASN A 27 -29.61 24.33 -3.88
CA ASN A 27 -30.81 23.54 -4.21
C ASN A 27 -30.57 22.02 -4.06
N ASP A 28 -30.04 21.63 -2.90
CA ASP A 28 -29.70 20.25 -2.52
C ASP A 28 -28.51 19.60 -3.25
N VAL A 29 -27.86 20.31 -4.18
CA VAL A 29 -26.60 19.89 -4.80
C VAL A 29 -25.44 20.39 -3.94
N ILE A 30 -24.51 19.49 -3.59
CA ILE A 30 -23.24 19.81 -2.92
C ILE A 30 -22.11 19.74 -3.95
N THR A 31 -21.44 20.88 -4.16
CA THR A 31 -20.26 20.99 -5.01
C THR A 31 -19.03 21.18 -4.12
N THR A 32 -18.07 20.25 -4.22
CA THR A 32 -16.79 20.34 -3.53
C THR A 32 -15.69 20.63 -4.54
N THR A 33 -15.01 21.76 -4.38
CA THR A 33 -13.89 22.18 -5.22
C THR A 33 -12.62 22.16 -4.38
N SER A 34 -11.60 21.44 -4.85
CA SER A 34 -10.28 21.39 -4.21
C SER A 34 -9.23 21.94 -5.15
N VAL A 35 -8.52 22.97 -4.72
CA VAL A 35 -7.42 23.60 -5.47
C VAL A 35 -6.11 23.33 -4.73
N PHE A 36 -5.19 22.64 -5.39
CA PHE A 36 -3.86 22.38 -4.86
C PHE A 36 -2.88 23.38 -5.44
N ARG A 37 -2.19 24.13 -4.59
CA ARG A 37 -1.10 25.01 -4.99
C ARG A 37 0.21 24.28 -4.72
N LEU A 38 0.93 23.99 -5.79
CA LEU A 38 2.28 23.44 -5.68
C LEU A 38 3.24 24.56 -5.26
N PRO A 39 4.31 24.22 -4.52
CA PRO A 39 5.40 25.13 -4.23
C PRO A 39 5.83 25.81 -5.52
N ALA A 40 5.84 27.15 -5.53
CA ALA A 40 6.53 27.86 -6.59
C ALA A 40 8.00 27.52 -6.43
N THR A 41 8.51 26.55 -7.20
CA THR A 41 9.94 26.25 -7.24
C THR A 41 10.66 27.57 -7.45
N PRO A 42 11.53 28.02 -6.53
CA PRO A 42 12.29 29.23 -6.72
C PRO A 42 13.17 28.99 -7.95
N SER A 43 12.74 29.51 -9.10
CA SER A 43 13.46 29.44 -10.36
C SER A 43 14.65 30.38 -10.26
N ARG A 44 15.70 29.92 -9.59
CA ARG A 44 17.03 30.50 -9.65
C ARG A 44 17.82 29.74 -10.71
N TYR A 45 17.33 29.78 -11.95
CA TYR A 45 18.13 29.38 -13.10
C TYR A 45 18.10 30.51 -14.12
N THR A 46 19.24 31.16 -14.24
CA THR A 46 19.64 31.98 -15.37
C THR A 46 19.40 31.20 -16.67
N PRO A 47 18.85 31.83 -17.71
CA PRO A 47 18.67 31.16 -19.00
C PRO A 47 20.05 30.98 -19.64
N VAL A 48 20.55 29.74 -19.67
CA VAL A 48 21.62 29.37 -20.60
C VAL A 48 20.99 28.61 -21.76
N SER A 49 20.92 29.28 -22.90
CA SER A 49 20.56 28.66 -24.18
C SER A 49 21.59 27.59 -24.48
N SER A 50 21.17 26.33 -24.52
CA SER A 50 21.97 25.22 -25.04
C SER A 50 21.16 24.48 -26.08
N THR A 51 21.26 24.96 -27.31
CA THR A 51 20.94 24.17 -28.51
C THR A 51 22.04 23.14 -28.69
N THR A 52 21.72 21.86 -28.49
CA THR A 52 22.55 20.77 -29.02
C THR A 52 21.67 19.77 -29.73
N GLN A 53 21.82 19.80 -31.06
CA GLN A 53 21.33 18.81 -32.02
C GLN A 53 22.00 17.44 -31.84
N ARG A 54 21.40 16.44 -32.52
CA ARG A 54 22.01 15.18 -33.00
C ARG A 54 22.18 14.11 -31.90
N SER A 55 21.99 12.82 -32.15
CA SER A 55 21.97 12.06 -33.40
C SER A 55 21.28 10.71 -33.15
N SER A 56 20.60 10.21 -34.16
CA SER A 56 20.19 8.82 -34.33
C SER A 56 21.39 7.87 -34.27
N ARG A 57 21.20 6.67 -33.68
CA ARG A 57 21.93 5.45 -34.03
C ARG A 57 21.13 4.19 -33.68
N ASN A 58 20.69 3.51 -34.74
CA ASN A 58 20.47 2.06 -34.78
C ASN A 58 21.75 1.31 -34.41
N THR A 59 21.62 0.19 -33.70
CA THR A 59 22.43 -1.05 -33.74
C THR A 59 22.02 -1.90 -32.52
N THR A 60 21.94 -3.24 -32.48
CA THR A 60 22.25 -4.35 -33.38
C THR A 60 21.61 -5.60 -32.78
N ALA A 61 21.11 -6.50 -33.63
CA ALA A 61 20.71 -7.85 -33.27
C ALA A 61 21.90 -8.67 -32.73
N GLY A 62 21.74 -9.27 -31.55
CA GLY A 62 22.71 -10.19 -30.96
C GLY A 62 22.08 -11.56 -30.74
N SER A 63 22.22 -12.41 -31.75
CA SER A 63 21.99 -13.85 -31.68
C SER A 63 23.16 -14.52 -30.97
N SER A 64 22.91 -15.30 -29.92
CA SER A 64 23.85 -16.30 -29.40
C SER A 64 23.11 -17.45 -28.74
N SER A 65 23.01 -18.55 -29.47
CA SER A 65 22.77 -19.89 -28.94
C SER A 65 23.99 -20.34 -28.13
N ALA A 66 23.78 -20.96 -26.96
CA ALA A 66 24.78 -21.85 -26.36
C ALA A 66 24.10 -22.85 -25.41
N THR A 67 24.07 -24.09 -25.90
CA THR A 67 23.77 -25.34 -25.22
C THR A 67 24.75 -25.60 -24.08
N THR A 68 24.28 -25.98 -22.90
CA THR A 68 25.14 -26.58 -21.87
C THR A 68 24.48 -27.79 -21.19
N PRO A 69 25.29 -28.80 -20.81
CA PRO A 69 24.86 -30.18 -20.59
C PRO A 69 24.23 -30.43 -19.22
N SER A 70 23.30 -31.38 -19.20
CA SER A 70 22.75 -31.99 -17.99
C SER A 70 23.81 -32.88 -17.33
N VAL A 71 24.30 -32.47 -16.15
CA VAL A 71 25.13 -33.30 -15.29
C VAL A 71 24.25 -33.76 -14.12
N SER A 72 23.92 -35.04 -14.12
CA SER A 72 23.28 -35.73 -13.01
C SER A 72 24.37 -36.07 -11.98
N LEU A 73 24.28 -35.50 -10.78
CA LEU A 73 25.10 -35.86 -9.64
C LEU A 73 24.18 -36.23 -8.48
N SER A 74 24.35 -37.45 -7.99
CA SER A 74 23.66 -38.05 -6.85
C SER A 74 23.74 -37.19 -5.58
N PRO A 75 22.72 -37.19 -4.71
CA PRO A 75 22.76 -36.45 -3.46
C PRO A 75 23.69 -37.12 -2.43
N PRO A 76 24.58 -36.37 -1.76
CA PRO A 76 25.29 -36.86 -0.58
C PRO A 76 24.35 -36.93 0.63
N SER A 77 24.45 -38.03 1.39
CA SER A 77 23.73 -38.26 2.63
C SER A 77 23.92 -37.12 3.62
N THR A 78 22.82 -36.49 4.02
CA THR A 78 22.78 -35.37 4.96
C THR A 78 23.04 -35.86 6.40
N PRO A 79 24.03 -35.29 7.12
CA PRO A 79 24.15 -35.50 8.56
C PRO A 79 22.98 -34.83 9.29
N SER A 80 22.41 -35.55 10.26
CA SER A 80 21.32 -35.08 11.11
C SER A 80 21.75 -33.84 11.89
N SER A 81 21.27 -32.68 11.45
CA SER A 81 21.53 -31.42 12.15
C SER A 81 20.91 -31.43 13.54
N PRO A 82 21.62 -30.91 14.56
CA PRO A 82 21.11 -30.79 15.92
C PRO A 82 19.89 -29.88 15.92
N SER A 83 18.81 -30.35 16.54
CA SER A 83 17.57 -29.60 16.77
C SER A 83 17.89 -28.33 17.56
N THR A 84 18.04 -27.22 16.87
CA THR A 84 18.12 -25.90 17.50
C THR A 84 16.81 -25.64 18.24
N PRO A 85 16.87 -25.07 19.46
CA PRO A 85 15.67 -24.68 20.18
C PRO A 85 14.91 -23.67 19.31
N SER A 86 13.75 -24.10 18.81
CA SER A 86 12.84 -23.26 18.05
C SER A 86 12.37 -22.13 18.96
N LEU A 87 13.08 -21.00 18.94
CA LEU A 87 12.59 -19.73 19.41
C LEU A 87 11.16 -19.58 18.89
N ALA A 88 10.20 -19.46 19.80
CA ALA A 88 8.78 -19.40 19.47
C ALA A 88 8.58 -18.41 18.32
N ALA A 89 8.21 -18.93 17.14
CA ALA A 89 8.02 -18.11 15.97
C ALA A 89 7.01 -17.01 16.33
N PRO A 90 7.26 -15.74 15.95
CA PRO A 90 6.34 -14.66 16.24
C PRO A 90 4.99 -15.02 15.61
N THR A 91 4.03 -15.41 16.46
CA THR A 91 2.66 -15.69 16.02
C THR A 91 2.03 -14.37 15.63
N TYR A 92 1.96 -14.11 14.33
CA TYR A 92 1.15 -13.03 13.79
C TYR A 92 -0.34 -13.35 13.99
N PRO A 93 -1.19 -12.34 14.22
CA PRO A 93 -2.63 -12.54 14.24
C PRO A 93 -3.07 -13.16 12.90
N ALA A 94 -4.02 -14.09 12.98
CA ALA A 94 -4.57 -14.75 11.81
C ALA A 94 -5.07 -13.71 10.79
N GLY A 95 -4.68 -13.87 9.52
CA GLY A 95 -5.07 -12.97 8.43
C GLY A 95 -3.95 -12.05 7.92
N ILE A 96 -2.79 -11.98 8.57
CA ILE A 96 -1.61 -11.28 8.03
C ILE A 96 -0.82 -12.25 7.12
N PRO A 97 -0.67 -11.96 5.81
CA PRO A 97 0.04 -12.84 4.89
C PRO A 97 1.54 -12.91 5.21
N HIS A 98 2.13 -14.10 5.10
CA HIS A 98 3.57 -14.29 5.23
C HIS A 98 4.31 -13.65 4.03
N PRO A 99 5.44 -12.95 4.22
CA PRO A 99 6.14 -12.25 3.14
C PRO A 99 6.51 -13.17 1.96
N ASP A 100 6.90 -14.41 2.22
CA ASP A 100 7.26 -15.38 1.16
C ASP A 100 6.07 -15.84 0.32
N GLY A 101 4.84 -15.64 0.81
CA GLY A 101 3.61 -15.93 0.08
C GLY A 101 3.08 -14.74 -0.72
N ILE A 102 3.71 -13.57 -0.65
CA ILE A 102 3.24 -12.37 -1.36
C ILE A 102 3.75 -12.43 -2.80
N VAL A 103 2.80 -12.62 -3.72
CA VAL A 103 3.05 -12.51 -5.16
C VAL A 103 2.94 -11.04 -5.57
N GLN A 104 3.79 -10.59 -6.50
CA GLN A 104 3.74 -9.24 -7.04
C GLN A 104 2.37 -8.93 -7.66
N PRO A 105 1.64 -7.90 -7.17
CA PRO A 105 0.36 -7.52 -7.73
C PRO A 105 0.49 -7.07 -9.19
N ILE A 106 -0.51 -7.41 -10.01
CA ILE A 106 -0.65 -6.85 -11.37
C ILE A 106 -0.93 -5.36 -11.19
N ARG A 107 -0.07 -4.51 -11.77
CA ARG A 107 -0.11 -3.07 -11.54
C ARG A 107 -0.87 -2.33 -12.64
N SER A 108 -1.85 -1.54 -12.23
CA SER A 108 -2.45 -0.48 -13.04
C SER A 108 -1.64 0.83 -12.92
N SER A 109 -0.78 0.94 -11.90
CA SER A 109 -0.03 2.15 -11.55
C SER A 109 1.49 1.96 -11.59
N ARG A 110 2.25 3.04 -11.42
CA ARG A 110 3.73 3.01 -11.33
C ARG A 110 4.26 2.68 -9.94
N ASN A 111 3.39 2.64 -8.93
CA ASN A 111 3.78 2.52 -7.54
C ASN A 111 3.14 1.30 -6.87
N TYR A 112 3.68 0.92 -5.72
CA TYR A 112 3.17 -0.10 -4.83
C TYR A 112 2.82 0.52 -3.49
N TYR A 113 1.74 0.04 -2.89
CA TYR A 113 1.22 0.54 -1.63
C TYR A 113 1.36 -0.56 -0.59
N VAL A 114 2.13 -0.30 0.46
CA VAL A 114 2.24 -1.20 1.60
C VAL A 114 1.31 -0.69 2.68
N VAL A 115 0.33 -1.49 3.06
CA VAL A 115 -0.55 -1.22 4.21
C VAL A 115 0.00 -2.02 5.39
N PHE A 116 0.58 -1.32 6.36
CA PHE A 116 1.09 -1.89 7.60
C PHE A 116 -0.01 -2.01 8.65
N ALA A 117 -0.92 -1.03 8.70
CA ALA A 117 -2.08 -1.06 9.58
C ALA A 117 -3.35 -0.70 8.81
N GLY A 118 -4.38 -1.54 8.91
CA GLY A 118 -5.65 -1.38 8.20
C GLY A 118 -6.58 -2.58 8.39
N SER A 119 -7.75 -2.58 7.76
CA SER A 119 -8.66 -3.74 7.80
C SER A 119 -8.08 -4.95 7.05
N ARG A 120 -7.11 -4.71 6.15
CA ARG A 120 -6.26 -5.72 5.53
C ARG A 120 -4.84 -5.20 5.42
N VAL A 121 -3.87 -6.08 5.69
CA VAL A 121 -2.43 -5.80 5.67
C VAL A 121 -1.81 -6.50 4.47
N GLY A 122 -0.92 -5.82 3.74
CA GLY A 122 -0.32 -6.38 2.52
C GLY A 122 0.31 -5.36 1.59
N ILE A 123 0.64 -5.81 0.38
CA ILE A 123 1.19 -5.00 -0.72
C ILE A 123 0.19 -4.99 -1.87
N PHE A 124 -0.15 -3.80 -2.35
CA PHE A 124 -1.17 -3.56 -3.37
C PHE A 124 -0.60 -2.80 -4.57
N GLY A 125 -1.15 -3.07 -5.76
CA GLY A 125 -0.71 -2.47 -7.02
C GLY A 125 -1.49 -1.21 -7.42
N ASP A 126 -2.67 -1.03 -6.83
CA ASP A 126 -3.56 0.11 -7.10
C ASP A 126 -4.05 0.77 -5.79
N TRP A 127 -4.02 2.10 -5.75
CA TRP A 127 -4.50 2.84 -4.59
C TRP A 127 -6.02 2.80 -4.47
N TRP A 128 -6.73 3.08 -5.56
CA TRP A 128 -8.16 3.38 -5.52
C TRP A 128 -9.00 2.13 -5.36
N SER A 129 -8.66 1.06 -6.08
CA SER A 129 -9.43 -0.18 -6.08
C SER A 129 -8.99 -1.17 -5.00
N GLU A 130 -7.73 -1.13 -4.57
CA GLU A 130 -7.19 -2.13 -3.64
C GLU A 130 -6.84 -1.53 -2.28
N ALA A 131 -5.88 -0.60 -2.20
CA ALA A 131 -5.33 -0.19 -0.90
C ALA A 131 -6.26 0.73 -0.09
N ARG A 132 -6.89 1.72 -0.73
CA ARG A 132 -7.74 2.73 -0.08
C ARG A 132 -8.88 2.11 0.73
N PRO A 133 -9.68 1.15 0.20
CA PRO A 133 -10.74 0.49 0.98
C PRO A 133 -10.27 -0.14 2.29
N TYR A 134 -8.98 -0.49 2.41
CA TYR A 134 -8.43 -1.10 3.61
C TYR A 134 -7.90 -0.11 4.64
N THR A 135 -7.79 1.17 4.29
CA THR A 135 -7.23 2.22 5.16
C THR A 135 -8.20 3.34 5.47
N GLU A 136 -9.15 3.60 4.57
CA GLU A 136 -10.07 4.73 4.68
C GLU A 136 -11.02 4.59 5.87
N GLY A 137 -11.17 5.68 6.62
CA GLY A 137 -12.03 5.72 7.82
C GLY A 137 -11.44 5.07 9.07
N LEU A 138 -10.20 4.57 9.02
CA LEU A 138 -9.54 3.93 10.17
C LEU A 138 -8.56 4.89 10.85
N SER A 139 -8.83 5.23 12.11
CA SER A 139 -8.10 6.22 12.93
C SER A 139 -6.65 5.83 13.29
N SER A 140 -6.16 4.70 12.79
CA SER A 140 -4.77 4.26 13.02
C SER A 140 -4.21 3.51 11.82
N SER A 141 -4.76 3.76 10.63
CA SER A 141 -4.19 3.19 9.42
C SER A 141 -2.77 3.71 9.19
N HIS A 142 -1.91 2.83 8.69
CA HIS A 142 -0.53 3.17 8.37
C HIS A 142 -0.17 2.54 7.04
N GLN A 143 0.17 3.38 6.07
CA GLN A 143 0.52 2.96 4.73
C GLN A 143 1.69 3.75 4.18
N ARG A 144 2.43 3.15 3.24
CA ARG A 144 3.55 3.80 2.56
C ARG A 144 3.60 3.44 1.08
N LEU A 145 4.03 4.42 0.28
CA LEU A 145 4.21 4.32 -1.16
C LEU A 145 5.65 3.93 -1.50
N PHE A 146 5.82 3.03 -2.47
CA PHE A 146 7.11 2.66 -3.04
C PHE A 146 7.04 2.60 -4.56
N SER A 147 8.12 2.98 -5.25
CA SER A 147 8.21 2.93 -6.72
C SER A 147 8.56 1.55 -7.28
N ARG A 148 9.07 0.64 -6.43
CA ARG A 148 9.50 -0.71 -6.81
C ARG A 148 8.94 -1.75 -5.85
N PHE A 149 8.58 -2.91 -6.39
CA PHE A 149 8.04 -4.02 -5.61
C PHE A 149 9.06 -4.56 -4.60
N ASP A 150 10.33 -4.70 -5.00
CA ASP A 150 11.39 -5.19 -4.11
C ASP A 150 11.51 -4.35 -2.83
N TYR A 151 11.38 -3.02 -2.93
CA TYR A 151 11.41 -2.13 -1.77
C TYR A 151 10.15 -2.21 -0.92
N ALA A 152 8.98 -2.37 -1.55
CA ALA A 152 7.73 -2.61 -0.84
C ALA A 152 7.79 -3.93 -0.04
N LEU A 153 8.29 -5.00 -0.66
CA LEU A 153 8.44 -6.31 -0.04
C LEU A 153 9.49 -6.29 1.08
N ALA A 154 10.62 -5.62 0.88
CA ALA A 154 11.63 -5.44 1.92
C ALA A 154 11.07 -4.67 3.13
N ALA A 155 10.32 -3.60 2.91
CA ALA A 155 9.68 -2.85 3.98
C ALA A 155 8.62 -3.68 4.72
N TYR A 156 7.78 -4.40 3.98
CA TYR A 156 6.79 -5.31 4.57
C TYR A 156 7.46 -6.40 5.41
N ARG A 157 8.51 -7.04 4.89
CA ARG A 157 9.26 -8.08 5.61
C ARG A 157 9.93 -7.52 6.85
N ALA A 158 10.51 -6.31 6.80
CA ALA A 158 11.09 -5.68 7.99
C ALA A 158 10.03 -5.51 9.11
N SER A 159 8.82 -5.09 8.76
CA SER A 159 7.69 -5.02 9.68
C SER A 159 7.23 -6.40 10.17
N TYR A 160 7.24 -7.40 9.29
CA TYR A 160 6.92 -8.81 9.62
C TYR A 160 8.00 -9.49 10.48
N ASP A 161 9.24 -9.02 10.45
CA ASP A 161 10.31 -9.54 11.31
C ASP A 161 10.46 -8.70 12.59
N ARG A 162 9.60 -7.68 12.77
CA ARG A 162 9.64 -6.70 13.86
C ARG A 162 11.01 -6.05 14.01
N VAL A 163 11.65 -5.74 12.88
CA VAL A 163 12.94 -5.04 12.87
C VAL A 163 12.77 -3.70 13.63
N PRO A 164 13.66 -3.37 14.58
CA PRO A 164 13.55 -2.12 15.32
C PRO A 164 13.41 -0.90 14.40
N GLY A 165 12.41 -0.06 14.67
CA GLY A 165 12.09 1.13 13.86
C GLY A 165 11.18 0.88 12.65
N SER A 166 10.83 -0.38 12.35
CA SER A 166 9.80 -0.68 11.35
C SER A 166 8.39 -0.46 11.92
N PRO A 167 7.42 -0.02 11.10
CA PRO A 167 6.02 0.09 11.54
C PRO A 167 5.45 -1.28 11.91
N PRO A 168 4.64 -1.42 12.98
CA PRO A 168 4.03 -2.68 13.34
C PRO A 168 2.94 -3.08 12.33
N LEU A 169 2.81 -4.39 12.07
CA LEU A 169 1.70 -4.93 11.29
C LEU A 169 0.46 -5.11 12.19
N ALA A 170 -0.65 -4.47 11.83
CA ALA A 170 -1.87 -4.48 12.63
C ALA A 170 -3.15 -4.58 11.78
N LEU A 171 -4.01 -5.55 12.11
CA LEU A 171 -5.37 -5.60 11.57
C LEU A 171 -6.28 -4.74 12.45
N ILE A 172 -6.91 -3.74 11.84
CA ILE A 172 -7.83 -2.82 12.51
C ILE A 172 -9.25 -3.21 12.12
N LEU A 173 -10.03 -3.63 13.12
CA LEU A 173 -11.44 -3.92 12.92
C LEU A 173 -12.23 -2.61 12.81
N PRO A 174 -13.15 -2.48 11.83
CA PRO A 174 -14.02 -1.33 11.75
C PRO A 174 -14.87 -1.21 13.04
N PRO A 175 -15.14 0.01 13.53
CA PRO A 175 -16.04 0.22 14.66
C PRO A 175 -17.42 -0.34 14.31
N GLY A 176 -17.87 -1.37 15.03
CA GLY A 176 -19.14 -2.07 14.77
C GLY A 176 -18.99 -3.53 14.33
N GLN A 177 -17.79 -4.01 13.98
CA GLN A 177 -17.50 -5.45 13.88
C GLN A 177 -16.96 -5.95 15.23
N THR A 178 -17.84 -6.15 16.21
CA THR A 178 -17.49 -6.97 17.36
C THR A 178 -17.40 -8.42 16.90
N ALA A 179 -16.24 -9.06 17.09
CA ALA A 179 -15.96 -10.46 16.73
C ALA A 179 -16.83 -11.50 17.47
N ALA A 180 -17.82 -11.05 18.24
CA ALA A 180 -18.80 -11.85 18.95
C ALA A 180 -20.16 -11.13 18.84
N SER A 181 -21.17 -11.77 18.22
CA SER A 181 -22.56 -11.80 18.73
C SER A 181 -23.64 -12.24 17.74
N ASN A 182 -23.39 -12.37 16.43
CA ASN A 182 -24.52 -12.63 15.51
C ASN A 182 -24.92 -14.10 15.37
N ASP A 183 -24.16 -15.07 15.91
CA ASP A 183 -24.50 -16.50 15.78
C ASP A 183 -25.45 -17.00 16.88
N LEU A 184 -25.54 -16.30 18.02
CA LEU A 184 -26.37 -16.75 19.15
C LEU A 184 -27.80 -16.18 19.11
N GLU A 185 -27.99 -14.91 18.72
CA GLU A 185 -29.33 -14.31 18.67
C GLU A 185 -30.18 -14.83 17.49
N ASP A 186 -29.56 -15.19 16.35
CA ASP A 186 -30.27 -15.82 15.23
C ASP A 186 -30.70 -17.26 15.58
N ARG A 187 -29.86 -17.99 16.32
CA ARG A 187 -30.20 -19.34 16.81
C ARG A 187 -31.29 -19.33 17.88
N MET A 188 -31.39 -18.29 18.70
CA MET A 188 -32.49 -18.18 19.67
C MET A 188 -33.81 -17.75 19.01
N SER A 189 -33.75 -16.94 17.95
CA SER A 189 -34.94 -16.54 17.19
C SER A 189 -35.55 -17.69 16.38
N GLN A 190 -34.77 -18.72 16.01
CA GLN A 190 -35.29 -19.92 15.32
C GLN A 190 -35.96 -20.95 16.26
N LEU A 191 -35.81 -20.84 17.59
CA LEU A 191 -36.34 -21.85 18.52
C LEU A 191 -37.80 -21.63 18.97
N GLY A 192 -38.46 -20.55 18.55
CA GLY A 192 -39.92 -20.46 18.61
C GLY A 192 -40.56 -20.73 19.99
N VAL A 193 -39.87 -20.46 21.09
CA VAL A 193 -40.45 -20.59 22.43
C VAL A 193 -41.17 -19.28 22.75
N ARG A 194 -42.46 -19.27 22.46
CA ARG A 194 -43.44 -18.35 23.05
C ARG A 194 -44.05 -19.01 24.30
#